data_AF-A0A3S4ICM3-F1
#
_entry.id   AF-A0A3S4ICM3-F1
#
_cell.length_a   1.000
_cell.length_b   1.000
_cell.length_c   1.000
_cell.angle_alpha   90.00
_cell.angle_beta   90.00
_cell.angle_gamma   90.00
#
_symmetry.space_group_name_H-M   'P 1'
#
loop_
_entity.id
_entity.type
_entity.pdbx_description
1 polymer ?
#
loop_
_entity_poly.entity_id
_entity_poly.type
_entity_poly.pdbx_seq_one_letter_code
_entity_poly.pdbx_strand_id
1 'polypeptide(L)'
;MHQDELARQFAQSQQHRYGEAYQHDTQQTDDDDTAAEAELARQFAASQQQRYSGEQPAGAQPFSLDDLDFSPMKVLVDEGPHEPLFTPGVMPESAPVQQPVAPQPHYQQPQQPVAPQPHYQQPQQSVTPQPQQPAAPQDSLIHPLLMRNGDSRPLQRPTTPLPSLDLLTPPPSEVEPVDTFALEQMARLVEARLADFRIKADVVNYSPGPVITRFELNLAPGVKAARISNLSRDLARSLSTVAVRVVEVIPGKPYVGLELPNKKRQTVYLREVLDNAKFRENPSPLTVVLGKDIAGDPVVADLAKMPHLLVAGTTGSGKSVGLTP
;
A
#
# COMPACT_ATOMS: atom_id res chain seq x y z
N MET A 1 20.13 -19.59 -37.29
CA MET A 1 19.39 -19.52 -38.57
C MET A 1 17.89 -19.71 -38.36
N HIS A 2 17.39 -20.89 -37.95
CA HIS A 2 15.93 -21.09 -37.80
C HIS A 2 15.27 -20.30 -36.65
N GLN A 3 16.00 -19.99 -35.58
CA GLN A 3 15.46 -19.27 -34.42
C GLN A 3 15.27 -17.76 -34.68
N ASP A 4 16.16 -17.16 -35.48
CA ASP A 4 16.03 -15.77 -35.96
C ASP A 4 14.83 -15.59 -36.89
N GLU A 5 14.54 -16.60 -37.70
CA GLU A 5 13.44 -16.57 -38.65
C GLU A 5 12.09 -16.63 -37.92
N LEU A 6 12.01 -17.43 -36.85
CA LEU A 6 10.84 -17.47 -35.96
C LEU A 6 10.65 -16.14 -35.21
N ALA A 7 11.73 -15.52 -34.73
CA ALA A 7 11.68 -14.23 -34.05
C ALA A 7 11.20 -13.11 -34.99
N ARG A 8 11.64 -13.12 -36.25
CA ARG A 8 11.18 -12.18 -37.29
C ARG A 8 9.71 -12.38 -37.64
N GLN A 9 9.25 -13.62 -37.76
CA GLN A 9 7.83 -13.92 -37.99
C GLN A 9 6.95 -13.47 -36.82
N PHE A 10 7.43 -13.65 -35.58
CA PHE A 10 6.71 -13.20 -34.39
C PHE A 10 6.63 -11.68 -34.31
N ALA A 11 7.73 -10.98 -34.62
CA ALA A 11 7.78 -9.52 -34.67
C ALA A 11 6.83 -8.94 -35.74
N GLN A 12 6.80 -9.53 -36.94
CA GLN A 12 5.86 -9.15 -38.00
C GLN A 12 4.39 -9.37 -37.60
N SER A 13 4.10 -10.47 -36.88
CA SER A 13 2.75 -10.76 -36.41
C SER A 13 2.23 -9.75 -35.37
N GLN A 14 3.13 -9.18 -34.55
CA GLN A 14 2.76 -8.14 -33.59
C GLN A 14 2.54 -6.80 -34.27
N GLN A 15 3.36 -6.46 -35.28
CA GLN A 15 3.18 -5.24 -36.07
C GLN A 15 1.85 -5.22 -36.82
N HIS A 16 1.42 -6.35 -37.40
CA HIS A 16 0.10 -6.44 -38.04
C HIS A 16 -1.08 -6.36 -37.06
N ARG A 17 -0.88 -6.73 -35.79
CA ARG A 17 -1.94 -6.73 -34.77
C ARG A 17 -2.14 -5.38 -34.08
N TYR A 18 -1.10 -4.55 -34.04
CA TYR A 18 -1.10 -3.29 -33.29
C TYR A 18 -0.73 -2.05 -34.14
N GLY A 19 -0.58 -2.21 -35.46
CA GLY A 19 0.02 -1.20 -36.35
C GLY A 19 -0.93 -0.22 -37.04
N GLU A 20 -2.15 0.01 -36.56
CA GLU A 20 -2.96 1.14 -37.04
C GLU A 20 -3.29 2.10 -35.89
N ALA A 21 -2.38 3.06 -35.68
CA ALA A 21 -2.70 4.32 -35.05
C ALA A 21 -1.81 5.44 -35.62
N TYR A 22 -2.43 6.25 -36.47
CA TYR A 22 -2.20 7.69 -36.71
C TYR A 22 -0.76 8.17 -36.99
N GLN A 23 -0.52 8.48 -38.27
CA GLN A 23 0.55 9.36 -38.71
C GLN A 23 0.33 10.78 -38.17
N HIS A 24 1.29 11.29 -37.39
CA HIS A 24 1.52 12.73 -37.25
C HIS A 24 3.03 13.01 -37.00
N ASP A 25 3.69 13.42 -38.08
CA ASP A 25 4.71 14.48 -38.16
C ASP A 25 5.54 14.83 -36.91
N THR A 26 6.61 14.10 -36.61
CA THR A 26 7.78 14.56 -35.82
C THR A 26 9.03 13.73 -36.13
N GLN A 27 9.51 13.77 -37.37
CA GLN A 27 10.63 12.91 -37.82
C GLN A 27 12.03 13.45 -37.47
N GLN A 28 12.20 14.22 -36.38
CA GLN A 28 13.50 14.80 -36.04
C GLN A 28 13.86 14.90 -34.54
N THR A 29 12.98 14.48 -33.63
CA THR A 29 13.24 14.55 -32.17
C THR A 29 13.47 13.20 -31.50
N ASP A 30 13.12 12.08 -32.15
CA ASP A 30 13.19 10.74 -31.52
C ASP A 30 14.60 10.12 -31.53
N ASP A 31 15.48 10.54 -32.46
CA ASP A 31 16.82 9.94 -32.59
C ASP A 31 17.78 10.37 -31.45
N ASP A 32 17.66 11.61 -30.95
CA ASP A 32 18.52 12.13 -29.88
C ASP A 32 18.16 11.55 -28.50
N ASP A 33 16.86 11.40 -28.19
CA ASP A 33 16.41 10.79 -26.93
C ASP A 33 16.71 9.28 -26.89
N THR A 34 16.57 8.59 -28.03
CA THR A 34 16.91 7.17 -28.14
C THR A 34 18.41 6.93 -27.96
N ALA A 35 19.26 7.82 -28.49
CA ALA A 35 20.70 7.73 -28.31
C ALA A 35 21.12 7.98 -26.85
N ALA A 36 20.51 8.95 -26.18
CA ALA A 36 20.77 9.26 -24.76
C ALA A 36 20.34 8.10 -23.84
N GLU A 37 19.20 7.46 -24.11
CA GLU A 37 18.73 6.30 -23.35
C GLU A 37 19.67 5.09 -23.54
N ALA A 38 20.18 4.88 -24.76
CA ALA A 38 21.13 3.80 -25.05
C ALA A 38 22.48 3.98 -24.32
N GLU A 39 22.96 5.22 -24.18
CA GLU A 39 24.16 5.50 -23.38
C GLU A 39 23.94 5.27 -21.89
N LEU A 40 22.80 5.70 -21.35
CA LEU A 40 22.45 5.49 -19.94
C LEU A 40 22.34 4.00 -19.60
N ALA A 41 21.73 3.21 -20.50
CA ALA A 41 21.63 1.76 -20.35
C ALA A 41 23.01 1.07 -20.32
N ARG A 42 23.95 1.52 -21.16
CA ARG A 42 25.34 1.00 -21.15
C ARG A 42 26.07 1.34 -19.85
N GLN A 43 25.91 2.56 -19.35
CA GLN A 43 26.48 2.97 -18.06
C GLN A 43 25.91 2.15 -16.90
N PHE A 44 24.59 1.86 -16.94
CA PHE A 44 23.94 1.05 -15.92
C PHE A 44 24.45 -0.41 -15.94
N ALA A 45 24.58 -1.01 -17.13
CA ALA A 45 25.11 -2.36 -17.30
C ALA A 45 26.58 -2.48 -16.83
N ALA A 46 27.43 -1.50 -17.16
CA ALA A 46 28.81 -1.45 -16.69
C ALA A 46 28.90 -1.37 -15.15
N SER A 47 27.99 -0.60 -14.52
CA SER A 47 27.93 -0.48 -13.05
C SER A 47 27.49 -1.77 -12.34
N GLN A 48 26.68 -2.60 -13.00
CA GLN A 48 26.30 -3.91 -12.46
C GLN A 48 27.46 -4.91 -12.61
N GLN A 49 28.14 -4.90 -13.75
CA GLN A 49 29.30 -5.77 -13.96
C GLN A 49 30.40 -5.49 -12.95
N GLN A 50 30.69 -4.22 -12.62
CA GLN A 50 31.67 -3.89 -11.57
C GLN A 50 31.24 -4.32 -10.16
N ARG A 51 29.93 -4.38 -9.90
CA ARG A 51 29.40 -4.81 -8.58
C ARG A 51 29.37 -6.32 -8.40
N TYR A 52 29.29 -7.07 -9.50
CA TYR A 52 29.17 -8.53 -9.48
C TYR A 52 30.38 -9.25 -10.11
N SER A 53 31.47 -8.56 -10.44
CA SER A 53 32.70 -9.16 -10.99
C SER A 53 33.61 -9.83 -9.94
N GLY A 54 33.04 -10.31 -8.83
CA GLY A 54 33.78 -11.05 -7.81
C GLY A 54 33.97 -12.51 -8.22
N GLU A 55 35.17 -13.06 -7.99
CA GLU A 55 35.49 -14.47 -8.19
C GLU A 55 34.48 -15.39 -7.46
N GLN A 56 33.93 -16.33 -8.23
CA GLN A 56 33.00 -17.33 -7.75
C GLN A 56 33.78 -18.36 -6.90
N PRO A 57 33.34 -18.67 -5.66
CA PRO A 57 34.09 -19.57 -4.78
C PRO A 57 34.24 -20.96 -5.41
N ALA A 58 35.43 -21.55 -5.28
CA ALA A 58 35.75 -22.87 -5.81
C ALA A 58 34.78 -23.93 -5.26
N GLY A 59 33.91 -24.45 -6.12
CA GLY A 59 32.89 -25.46 -5.79
C GLY A 59 31.47 -25.13 -6.25
N ALA A 60 31.19 -23.91 -6.70
CA ALA A 60 29.89 -23.57 -7.26
C ALA A 60 29.77 -24.05 -8.71
N GLN A 61 29.03 -25.14 -8.94
CA GLN A 61 28.60 -25.54 -10.29
C GLN A 61 27.54 -24.54 -10.79
N PRO A 62 27.61 -24.05 -12.03
CA PRO A 62 26.55 -23.23 -12.61
C PRO A 62 25.28 -24.07 -12.77
N PHE A 63 24.14 -23.53 -12.35
CA PHE A 63 22.83 -24.18 -12.53
C PHE A 63 22.56 -24.42 -14.03
N SER A 64 22.48 -25.69 -14.44
CA SER A 64 22.03 -26.09 -15.78
C SER A 64 20.54 -26.38 -15.76
N LEU A 65 19.88 -26.20 -16.91
CA LEU A 65 18.45 -26.48 -17.07
C LEU A 65 18.08 -27.97 -16.97
N ASP A 66 19.08 -28.85 -16.82
CA ASP A 66 18.90 -30.30 -16.64
C ASP A 66 18.59 -30.68 -15.17
N ASP A 67 18.70 -29.75 -14.22
CA ASP A 67 18.40 -29.96 -12.78
C ASP A 67 16.89 -29.90 -12.45
N LEU A 68 16.03 -29.74 -13.46
CA LEU A 68 14.57 -29.61 -13.30
C LEU A 68 13.80 -30.93 -13.45
N ASP A 69 14.48 -32.05 -13.71
CA ASP A 69 13.81 -33.35 -13.85
C ASP A 69 13.62 -34.05 -12.49
N PHE A 70 12.65 -33.56 -11.72
CA PHE A 70 12.24 -34.11 -10.42
C PHE A 70 11.52 -35.46 -10.60
N SER A 71 12.27 -36.55 -10.72
CA SER A 71 11.78 -37.91 -10.51
C SER A 71 12.00 -38.35 -9.04
N PRO A 72 10.94 -38.56 -8.23
CA PRO A 72 11.03 -38.68 -6.76
C PRO A 72 11.48 -40.05 -6.24
N MET A 73 12.27 -40.83 -6.99
CA MET A 73 12.65 -42.20 -6.64
C MET A 73 14.16 -42.50 -6.70
N LYS A 74 15.03 -41.50 -6.54
CA LYS A 74 16.49 -41.71 -6.49
C LYS A 74 17.22 -40.80 -5.51
N VAL A 75 16.87 -40.81 -4.23
CA VAL A 75 17.84 -40.49 -3.16
C VAL A 75 17.50 -41.34 -1.93
N LEU A 76 17.88 -42.62 -2.00
CA LEU A 76 18.04 -43.46 -0.82
C LEU A 76 19.51 -43.42 -0.40
N VAL A 77 19.73 -43.05 0.85
CA VAL A 77 20.79 -43.53 1.75
C VAL A 77 22.24 -43.11 1.42
N ASP A 78 22.81 -42.22 2.25
CA ASP A 78 23.93 -42.60 3.13
C ASP A 78 24.07 -41.65 4.35
N GLU A 79 24.53 -42.20 5.47
CA GLU A 79 24.56 -41.66 6.83
C GLU A 79 25.82 -40.83 7.18
N GLY A 80 25.66 -39.91 8.14
CA GLY A 80 26.77 -39.38 8.95
C GLY A 80 26.43 -38.08 9.71
N PRO A 81 26.55 -38.00 11.04
CA PRO A 81 26.34 -36.75 11.77
C PRO A 81 27.58 -35.86 11.66
N HIS A 82 27.45 -34.67 11.07
CA HIS A 82 28.48 -33.62 11.14
C HIS A 82 28.10 -32.57 12.18
N GLU A 83 28.97 -32.39 13.18
CA GLU A 83 28.88 -31.31 14.17
C GLU A 83 29.16 -29.94 13.53
N PRO A 84 28.48 -28.85 13.96
CA PRO A 84 28.87 -27.51 13.56
C PRO A 84 30.11 -27.05 14.34
N LEU A 85 31.23 -26.92 13.64
CA LEU A 85 32.49 -26.37 14.15
C LEU A 85 32.41 -24.82 14.15
N PHE A 86 31.85 -24.23 15.21
CA PHE A 86 32.03 -22.79 15.48
C PHE A 86 33.06 -22.62 16.60
N THR A 87 34.32 -22.48 16.22
CA THR A 87 35.38 -21.96 17.09
C THR A 87 35.43 -20.43 16.95
N PRO A 88 35.24 -19.65 18.03
CA PRO A 88 35.54 -18.23 18.02
C PRO A 88 37.04 -18.05 18.23
N GLY A 89 37.77 -17.75 17.14
CA GLY A 89 39.17 -17.33 17.21
C GLY A 89 39.30 -15.94 17.84
N VAL A 90 40.10 -15.85 18.89
CA VAL A 90 40.47 -14.62 19.60
C VAL A 90 41.82 -14.07 19.13
N MET A 91 41.90 -12.72 19.09
CA MET A 91 43.08 -11.82 19.12
C MET A 91 43.75 -11.42 17.78
N PRO A 92 44.39 -10.22 17.66
CA PRO A 92 44.74 -9.24 18.71
C PRO A 92 44.34 -7.77 18.46
N GLU A 93 44.39 -7.00 19.56
CA GLU A 93 44.37 -5.55 19.61
C GLU A 93 45.60 -4.94 18.90
N SER A 94 45.39 -3.96 18.02
CA SER A 94 46.45 -3.10 17.48
C SER A 94 45.92 -1.69 17.16
N ALA A 95 46.80 -0.73 17.44
CA ALA A 95 46.73 0.74 17.45
C ALA A 95 45.88 1.46 16.37
N PRO A 96 45.49 2.74 16.60
CA PRO A 96 44.63 3.49 15.69
C PRO A 96 45.38 3.82 14.39
N VAL A 97 44.92 3.24 13.29
CA VAL A 97 45.40 3.59 11.95
C VAL A 97 44.57 4.77 11.44
N GLN A 98 45.25 5.89 11.20
CA GLN A 98 44.68 7.11 10.64
C GLN A 98 44.06 6.84 9.27
N GLN A 99 42.79 7.19 9.09
CA GLN A 99 42.17 7.26 7.77
C GLN A 99 42.79 8.41 6.97
N PRO A 100 43.19 8.22 5.70
CA PRO A 100 43.45 9.33 4.82
C PRO A 100 42.13 10.04 4.53
N VAL A 101 42.05 11.31 4.89
CA VAL A 101 40.96 12.22 4.54
C VAL A 101 40.94 12.39 3.03
N ALA A 102 39.93 11.82 2.37
CA ALA A 102 39.64 12.15 0.98
C ALA A 102 39.21 13.62 0.89
N PRO A 103 39.75 14.42 -0.06
CA PRO A 103 39.40 15.82 -0.18
C PRO A 103 37.93 15.97 -0.58
N GLN A 104 37.18 16.80 0.17
CA GLN A 104 35.84 17.20 -0.23
C GLN A 104 35.91 18.07 -1.50
N PRO A 105 35.02 17.88 -2.49
CA PRO A 105 34.88 18.83 -3.57
C PRO A 105 34.23 20.11 -3.02
N HIS A 106 35.00 21.20 -3.01
CA HIS A 106 34.46 22.55 -2.85
C HIS A 106 33.68 22.92 -4.12
N TYR A 107 32.36 23.01 -4.02
CA TYR A 107 31.54 23.64 -5.05
C TYR A 107 31.77 25.16 -5.01
N GLN A 108 32.58 25.68 -5.93
CA GLN A 108 32.61 27.11 -6.25
C GLN A 108 31.38 27.44 -7.11
N GLN A 109 30.53 28.33 -6.61
CA GLN A 109 29.51 29.00 -7.41
C GLN A 109 30.20 29.87 -8.49
N PRO A 110 29.84 29.74 -9.78
CA PRO A 110 30.25 30.70 -10.78
C PRO A 110 29.64 32.07 -10.47
N GLN A 111 30.48 33.09 -10.28
CA GLN A 111 30.05 34.48 -10.23
C GLN A 111 29.56 34.90 -11.63
N GLN A 112 28.28 35.25 -11.74
CA GLN A 112 27.76 35.92 -12.93
C GLN A 112 28.20 37.40 -12.94
N PRO A 113 28.58 37.95 -14.10
CA PRO A 113 28.92 39.36 -14.22
C PRO A 113 27.68 40.24 -14.02
N VAL A 114 27.83 41.25 -13.16
CA VAL A 114 26.82 42.28 -12.89
C VAL A 114 26.70 43.19 -14.12
N ALA A 115 25.55 43.14 -14.81
CA ALA A 115 25.18 44.12 -15.81
C ALA A 115 24.66 45.42 -15.13
N PRO A 116 24.96 46.61 -15.66
CA PRO A 116 24.61 47.88 -15.03
C PRO A 116 23.10 48.16 -15.06
N GLN A 117 22.56 48.64 -13.94
CA GLN A 117 21.16 49.04 -13.84
C GLN A 117 20.87 50.34 -14.59
N PRO A 118 19.79 50.41 -15.41
CA PRO A 118 19.27 51.68 -15.88
C PRO A 118 18.49 52.37 -14.75
N HIS A 119 18.88 53.61 -14.45
CA HIS A 119 18.08 54.51 -13.64
C HIS A 119 16.89 54.99 -14.47
N TYR A 120 15.68 54.64 -14.08
CA TYR A 120 14.46 55.27 -14.61
C TYR A 120 14.01 56.38 -13.66
N GLN A 121 14.07 57.61 -14.15
CA GLN A 121 13.45 58.79 -13.53
C GLN A 121 11.92 58.64 -13.54
N GLN A 122 11.29 58.88 -12.40
CA GLN A 122 9.84 59.05 -12.28
C GLN A 122 9.38 60.29 -13.08
N PRO A 123 8.43 60.16 -14.01
CA PRO A 123 7.65 61.30 -14.46
C PRO A 123 6.56 61.58 -13.41
N GLN A 124 6.55 62.78 -12.84
CA GLN A 124 5.39 63.31 -12.11
C GLN A 124 4.25 63.49 -13.11
N GLN A 125 3.18 62.69 -12.97
CA GLN A 125 1.93 62.92 -13.69
C GLN A 125 0.98 63.76 -12.83
N SER A 126 0.61 64.92 -13.39
CA SER A 126 -0.46 65.80 -12.96
C SER A 126 -1.81 65.08 -12.96
N VAL A 127 -2.58 65.27 -11.88
CA VAL A 127 -3.96 64.84 -11.75
C VAL A 127 -4.89 65.71 -12.60
N THR A 128 -5.58 65.08 -13.56
CA THR A 128 -6.81 65.61 -14.16
C THR A 128 -7.90 64.55 -14.03
N PRO A 129 -9.08 64.88 -13.47
CA PRO A 129 -10.16 63.91 -13.32
C PRO A 129 -11.03 63.86 -14.58
N GLN A 130 -11.18 62.68 -15.18
CA GLN A 130 -12.20 62.38 -16.19
C GLN A 130 -12.83 60.99 -15.93
N PRO A 131 -14.08 60.76 -16.41
CA PRO A 131 -15.09 60.01 -15.67
C PRO A 131 -14.98 58.48 -15.81
N GLN A 132 -15.44 57.79 -14.77
CA GLN A 132 -15.61 56.34 -14.69
C GLN A 132 -16.33 55.77 -15.93
N GLN A 133 -15.65 54.86 -16.64
CA GLN A 133 -16.29 53.86 -17.49
C GLN A 133 -16.20 52.48 -16.83
N PRO A 134 -17.20 51.60 -17.01
CA PRO A 134 -17.27 50.32 -16.31
C PRO A 134 -16.16 49.38 -16.80
N ALA A 135 -15.37 48.86 -15.87
CA ALA A 135 -14.38 47.82 -16.17
C ALA A 135 -15.10 46.53 -16.62
N ALA A 136 -14.80 46.09 -17.84
CA ALA A 136 -15.15 44.75 -18.31
C ALA A 136 -14.41 43.70 -17.44
N PRO A 137 -15.05 42.56 -17.12
CA PRO A 137 -14.42 41.53 -16.30
C PRO A 137 -13.27 40.91 -17.08
N GLN A 138 -12.08 40.90 -16.47
CA GLN A 138 -10.95 40.17 -17.03
C GLN A 138 -11.22 38.67 -16.89
N ASP A 139 -11.13 37.95 -18.01
CA ASP A 139 -11.16 36.49 -18.07
C ASP A 139 -10.00 35.91 -17.26
N SER A 140 -10.25 35.63 -15.99
CA SER A 140 -9.40 34.75 -15.21
C SER A 140 -9.55 33.32 -15.76
N LEU A 141 -8.46 32.71 -16.24
CA LEU A 141 -8.41 31.30 -16.65
C LEU A 141 -8.70 30.29 -15.52
N ILE A 142 -8.99 30.78 -14.32
CA ILE A 142 -9.43 29.96 -13.20
C ILE A 142 -10.93 29.73 -13.33
N HIS A 143 -11.32 28.47 -13.57
CA HIS A 143 -12.73 28.08 -13.64
C HIS A 143 -13.48 28.54 -12.38
N PRO A 144 -14.66 29.19 -12.47
CA PRO A 144 -15.36 29.78 -11.33
C PRO A 144 -15.63 28.82 -10.15
N LEU A 145 -15.64 27.50 -10.41
CA LEU A 145 -15.78 26.46 -9.40
C LEU A 145 -14.57 26.35 -8.46
N LEU A 146 -13.37 26.74 -8.91
CA LEU A 146 -12.13 26.72 -8.14
C LEU A 146 -11.96 27.98 -7.27
N MET A 147 -12.75 29.02 -7.51
CA MET A 147 -12.75 30.28 -6.75
C MET A 147 -13.71 30.25 -5.56
N ARG A 148 -14.42 29.12 -5.34
CA ARG A 148 -15.37 28.94 -4.23
C ARG A 148 -14.66 28.57 -2.92
N ASN A 149 -13.63 29.35 -2.57
CA ASN A 149 -12.94 29.21 -1.30
C ASN A 149 -13.74 29.98 -0.23
N GLY A 150 -14.61 29.28 0.51
CA GLY A 150 -15.14 29.78 1.79
C GLY A 150 -16.50 30.46 1.78
N ASP A 151 -17.23 30.48 0.65
CA ASP A 151 -18.61 30.99 0.63
C ASP A 151 -19.54 30.03 1.39
N SER A 152 -19.97 30.46 2.58
CA SER A 152 -21.00 29.88 3.45
C SER A 152 -22.40 29.92 2.81
N ARG A 153 -22.52 29.42 1.58
CA ARG A 153 -23.82 29.17 0.94
C ARG A 153 -24.32 27.81 1.43
N PRO A 154 -25.57 27.69 1.88
CA PRO A 154 -26.13 26.39 2.23
C PRO A 154 -25.95 25.45 1.04
N LEU A 155 -25.39 24.26 1.30
CA LEU A 155 -25.19 23.23 0.30
C LEU A 155 -26.54 22.96 -0.36
N GLN A 156 -26.65 23.36 -1.62
CA GLN A 156 -27.90 23.30 -2.35
C GLN A 156 -28.22 21.82 -2.57
N ARG A 157 -29.21 21.30 -1.84
CA ARG A 157 -29.63 19.90 -1.98
C ARG A 157 -30.09 19.69 -3.42
N PRO A 158 -29.57 18.68 -4.13
CA PRO A 158 -30.02 18.37 -5.47
C PRO A 158 -31.55 18.22 -5.47
N THR A 159 -32.22 18.94 -6.38
CA THR A 159 -33.67 18.92 -6.57
C THR A 159 -34.15 17.72 -7.38
N THR A 160 -33.23 16.95 -7.95
CA THR A 160 -33.51 15.64 -8.55
C THR A 160 -33.86 14.64 -7.46
N PRO A 161 -34.95 13.87 -7.59
CA PRO A 161 -35.28 12.83 -6.63
C PRO A 161 -34.13 11.82 -6.57
N LEU A 162 -33.66 11.54 -5.36
CA LEU A 162 -32.63 10.52 -5.14
C LEU A 162 -33.20 9.13 -5.49
N PRO A 163 -32.35 8.20 -5.98
CA PRO A 163 -32.78 6.81 -6.18
C PRO A 163 -33.25 6.20 -4.86
N SER A 164 -34.25 5.31 -4.93
CA SER A 164 -34.71 4.58 -3.75
C SER A 164 -33.71 3.49 -3.36
N LEU A 165 -33.65 3.18 -2.05
CA LEU A 165 -32.84 2.08 -1.53
C LEU A 165 -33.37 0.70 -1.97
N ASP A 166 -34.56 0.63 -2.56
CA ASP A 166 -35.17 -0.60 -3.07
C ASP A 166 -34.46 -1.16 -4.32
N LEU A 167 -33.63 -0.34 -4.96
CA LEU A 167 -32.72 -0.80 -6.00
C LEU A 167 -31.60 -1.71 -5.45
N LEU A 168 -31.40 -1.72 -4.13
CA LEU A 168 -30.39 -2.52 -3.45
C LEU A 168 -31.00 -3.73 -2.76
N THR A 169 -30.27 -4.85 -2.81
CA THR A 169 -30.62 -6.09 -2.11
C THR A 169 -30.71 -5.84 -0.60
N PRO A 170 -31.84 -6.19 0.06
CA PRO A 170 -31.97 -6.07 1.50
C PRO A 170 -31.11 -7.10 2.25
N PRO A 171 -30.64 -6.77 3.46
CA PRO A 171 -29.98 -7.75 4.32
C PRO A 171 -30.98 -8.87 4.71
N PRO A 172 -30.49 -10.08 4.99
CA PRO A 172 -31.33 -11.16 5.50
C PRO A 172 -31.96 -10.77 6.84
N SER A 173 -33.23 -11.15 7.04
CA SER A 173 -34.01 -10.82 8.25
C SER A 173 -33.60 -11.64 9.47
N GLU A 174 -33.00 -12.81 9.27
CA GLU A 174 -32.54 -13.68 10.34
C GLU A 174 -31.02 -13.60 10.48
N VAL A 175 -30.57 -13.03 11.60
CA VAL A 175 -29.17 -13.09 12.01
C VAL A 175 -29.00 -14.37 12.82
N GLU A 176 -28.15 -15.30 12.35
CA GLU A 176 -27.86 -16.51 13.13
C GLU A 176 -27.33 -16.12 14.52
N PRO A 177 -27.85 -16.73 15.60
CA PRO A 177 -27.41 -16.43 16.95
C PRO A 177 -25.96 -16.84 17.16
N VAL A 178 -25.24 -16.04 17.94
CA VAL A 178 -23.85 -16.32 18.29
C VAL A 178 -23.78 -17.51 19.24
N ASP A 179 -23.03 -18.55 18.86
CA ASP A 179 -22.76 -19.71 19.69
C ASP A 179 -21.69 -19.38 20.75
N THR A 180 -22.14 -18.99 21.95
CA THR A 180 -21.26 -18.64 23.08
C THR A 180 -20.41 -19.82 23.55
N PHE A 181 -20.92 -21.05 23.46
CA PHE A 181 -20.19 -22.25 23.86
C PHE A 181 -19.03 -22.54 22.90
N ALA A 182 -19.25 -22.38 21.59
CA ALA A 182 -18.17 -22.48 20.61
C ALA A 182 -17.11 -21.40 20.80
N LEU A 183 -17.51 -20.17 21.19
CA LEU A 183 -16.58 -19.09 21.49
C LEU A 183 -15.73 -19.37 22.74
N GLU A 184 -16.34 -19.91 23.79
CA GLU A 184 -15.59 -20.28 25.00
C GLU A 184 -14.60 -21.43 24.74
N GLN A 185 -14.99 -22.43 23.96
CA GLN A 185 -14.06 -23.48 23.53
C GLN A 185 -12.92 -22.92 22.68
N MET A 186 -13.22 -21.98 21.78
CA MET A 186 -12.19 -21.30 20.99
C MET A 186 -11.25 -20.48 21.88
N ALA A 187 -11.77 -19.78 22.89
CA ALA A 187 -10.96 -19.04 23.86
C ALA A 187 -9.95 -19.95 24.57
N ARG A 188 -10.42 -21.08 25.12
CA ARG A 188 -9.54 -22.08 25.77
C ARG A 188 -8.50 -22.66 24.80
N LEU A 189 -8.89 -22.88 23.54
CA LEU A 189 -7.97 -23.34 22.50
C LEU A 189 -6.90 -22.28 22.19
N VAL A 190 -7.27 -21.00 22.13
CA VAL A 190 -6.33 -19.88 21.93
C VAL A 190 -5.30 -19.83 23.06
N GLU A 191 -5.72 -19.94 24.33
CA GLU A 191 -4.83 -19.99 25.49
C GLU A 191 -3.86 -21.18 25.40
N ALA A 192 -4.38 -22.38 25.09
CA ALA A 192 -3.56 -23.58 24.93
C ALA A 192 -2.52 -23.42 23.81
N ARG A 193 -2.92 -22.85 22.66
CA ARG A 193 -2.00 -22.64 21.54
C ARG A 193 -0.95 -21.58 21.84
N LEU A 194 -1.29 -20.52 22.56
CA LEU A 194 -0.31 -19.54 23.02
C LEU A 194 0.70 -20.17 23.99
N ALA A 195 0.22 -21.05 24.89
CA ALA A 195 1.06 -21.77 25.84
C ALA A 195 2.08 -22.68 25.14
N ASP A 196 1.71 -23.35 24.03
CA ASP A 196 2.62 -24.17 23.22
C ASP A 196 3.84 -23.35 22.73
N PHE A 197 3.65 -22.06 22.41
CA PHE A 197 4.72 -21.14 22.02
C PHE A 197 5.43 -20.47 23.21
N ARG A 198 5.20 -20.96 24.44
CA ARG A 198 5.68 -20.39 25.70
C ARG A 198 5.23 -18.94 25.89
N ILE A 199 3.99 -18.63 25.50
CA ILE A 199 3.34 -17.35 25.74
C ILE A 199 2.21 -17.60 26.74
N LYS A 200 2.39 -17.09 27.96
CA LYS A 200 1.35 -17.16 28.99
C LYS A 200 0.41 -15.96 28.82
N ALA A 201 -0.84 -16.25 28.50
CA ALA A 201 -1.89 -15.27 28.31
C ALA A 201 -3.24 -15.91 28.63
N ASP A 202 -4.14 -15.13 29.22
CA ASP A 202 -5.50 -15.53 29.54
C ASP A 202 -6.47 -14.73 28.67
N VAL A 203 -7.51 -15.39 28.16
CA VAL A 203 -8.61 -14.73 27.44
C VAL A 203 -9.59 -14.20 28.47
N VAL A 204 -9.59 -12.88 28.66
CA VAL A 204 -10.46 -12.21 29.64
C VAL A 204 -11.83 -11.87 29.08
N ASN A 205 -11.94 -11.70 27.76
CA ASN A 205 -13.19 -11.34 27.10
C ASN A 205 -13.14 -11.70 25.61
N TYR A 206 -14.30 -11.71 24.96
CA TYR A 206 -14.42 -11.83 23.51
C TYR A 206 -15.55 -10.94 22.98
N SER A 207 -15.39 -10.44 21.77
CA SER A 207 -16.35 -9.60 21.08
C SER A 207 -16.58 -10.15 19.67
N PRO A 208 -17.68 -10.89 19.46
CA PRO A 208 -18.03 -11.45 18.15
C PRO A 208 -18.57 -10.34 17.24
N GLY A 209 -18.08 -10.31 16.01
CA GLY A 209 -18.54 -9.41 14.95
C GLY A 209 -19.09 -10.15 13.73
N PRO A 210 -19.43 -9.44 12.65
CA PRO A 210 -20.00 -10.06 11.44
C PRO A 210 -19.02 -11.01 10.72
N VAL A 211 -17.74 -10.65 10.65
CA VAL A 211 -16.72 -11.37 9.86
C VAL A 211 -15.67 -12.05 10.76
N ILE A 212 -15.33 -11.41 11.86
CA ILE A 212 -14.30 -11.84 12.79
C ILE A 212 -14.81 -11.79 14.23
N THR A 213 -14.13 -12.50 15.12
CA THR A 213 -14.29 -12.39 16.57
C THR A 213 -12.97 -11.92 17.16
N ARG A 214 -13.01 -10.89 18.00
CA ARG A 214 -11.85 -10.42 18.75
C ARG A 214 -11.83 -11.04 20.14
N PHE A 215 -10.74 -11.71 20.48
CA PHE A 215 -10.44 -12.19 21.83
C PHE A 215 -9.52 -11.17 22.52
N GLU A 216 -9.86 -10.78 23.73
CA GLU A 216 -9.07 -9.87 24.56
C GLU A 216 -8.15 -10.71 25.45
N LEU A 217 -6.85 -10.55 25.26
CA LEU A 217 -5.81 -11.31 25.94
C LEU A 217 -5.17 -10.44 27.03
N ASN A 218 -5.16 -10.97 28.25
CA ASN A 218 -4.33 -10.48 29.33
C ASN A 218 -3.00 -11.25 29.32
N LEU A 219 -1.91 -10.54 29.03
CA LEU A 219 -0.59 -11.17 28.94
C LEU A 219 0.06 -11.24 30.32
N ALA A 220 0.79 -12.33 30.59
CA ALA A 220 1.61 -12.41 31.79
C ALA A 220 2.69 -11.30 31.79
N PRO A 221 3.10 -10.80 32.98
CA PRO A 221 4.14 -9.79 33.10
C PRO A 221 5.42 -10.17 32.33
N GLY A 222 5.97 -9.21 31.59
CA GLY A 222 7.19 -9.39 30.79
C GLY A 222 6.96 -9.99 29.39
N VAL A 223 5.75 -10.46 29.07
CA VAL A 223 5.40 -10.89 27.70
C VAL A 223 5.07 -9.67 26.85
N LYS A 224 5.81 -9.45 25.76
CA LYS A 224 5.58 -8.36 24.81
C LYS A 224 4.56 -8.75 23.73
N ALA A 225 3.63 -7.84 23.39
CA ALA A 225 2.64 -8.05 22.33
C ALA A 225 3.28 -8.40 20.97
N ALA A 226 4.41 -7.76 20.63
CA ALA A 226 5.17 -8.02 19.41
C ALA A 226 5.57 -9.50 19.22
N ARG A 227 5.74 -10.26 20.32
CA ARG A 227 6.05 -11.69 20.25
C ARG A 227 4.89 -12.48 19.62
N ILE A 228 3.66 -12.08 19.90
CA ILE A 228 2.44 -12.69 19.34
C ILE A 228 2.29 -12.25 17.88
N SER A 229 2.53 -10.96 17.58
CA SER A 229 2.53 -10.43 16.21
C SER A 229 3.44 -11.23 15.27
N ASN A 230 4.66 -11.55 15.73
CA ASN A 230 5.64 -12.33 14.97
C ASN A 230 5.23 -13.80 14.76
N LEU A 231 4.38 -14.36 15.62
CA LEU A 231 3.89 -15.74 15.54
C LEU A 231 2.52 -15.86 14.85
N SER A 232 1.95 -14.76 14.37
CA SER A 232 0.60 -14.73 13.77
C SER A 232 0.34 -15.82 12.72
N ARG A 233 1.31 -16.11 11.84
CA ARG A 233 1.18 -17.17 10.83
C ARG A 233 1.18 -18.57 11.43
N ASP A 234 2.07 -18.84 12.37
CA ASP A 234 2.14 -20.15 13.04
C ASP A 234 0.94 -20.38 13.96
N LEU A 235 0.45 -19.32 14.60
CA LEU A 235 -0.76 -19.34 15.41
C LEU A 235 -1.98 -19.62 14.52
N ALA A 236 -2.09 -18.96 13.36
CA ALA A 236 -3.16 -19.22 12.39
C ALA A 236 -3.20 -20.70 11.97
N ARG A 237 -2.03 -21.26 11.66
CA ARG A 237 -1.86 -22.69 11.33
C ARG A 237 -2.26 -23.60 12.49
N SER A 238 -1.84 -23.28 13.72
CA SER A 238 -2.14 -24.07 14.92
C SER A 238 -3.63 -24.06 15.31
N LEU A 239 -4.33 -22.97 15.00
CA LEU A 239 -5.78 -22.83 15.18
C LEU A 239 -6.62 -23.29 13.98
N SER A 240 -5.99 -23.77 12.90
CA SER A 240 -6.68 -24.12 11.65
C SER A 240 -7.53 -22.97 11.08
N THR A 241 -7.02 -21.75 11.17
CA THR A 241 -7.67 -20.54 10.62
C THR A 241 -6.86 -19.98 9.45
N VAL A 242 -7.54 -19.29 8.53
CA VAL A 242 -6.90 -18.73 7.33
C VAL A 242 -5.81 -17.71 7.69
N ALA A 243 -6.10 -16.86 8.68
CA ALA A 243 -5.20 -15.84 9.18
C ALA A 243 -5.62 -15.42 10.59
N VAL A 244 -4.66 -14.87 11.33
CA VAL A 244 -4.88 -14.24 12.63
C VAL A 244 -4.36 -12.81 12.54
N ARG A 245 -5.13 -11.84 13.04
CA ARG A 245 -4.67 -10.47 13.19
C ARG A 245 -4.45 -10.15 14.66
N VAL A 246 -3.29 -9.57 14.97
CA VAL A 246 -2.93 -9.16 16.33
C VAL A 246 -3.07 -7.64 16.42
N VAL A 247 -3.83 -7.19 17.40
CA VAL A 247 -4.03 -5.78 17.75
C VAL A 247 -3.25 -5.52 19.03
N GLU A 248 -2.09 -4.89 18.92
CA GLU A 248 -1.18 -4.73 20.06
C GLU A 248 -1.76 -3.89 21.19
N VAL A 249 -2.62 -2.92 20.87
CA VAL A 249 -3.26 -2.04 21.85
C VAL A 249 -4.75 -1.91 21.53
N ILE A 250 -5.60 -2.25 22.49
CA ILE A 250 -7.03 -1.95 22.44
C ILE A 250 -7.27 -0.61 23.14
N PRO A 251 -7.86 0.39 22.47
CA PRO A 251 -8.15 1.68 23.09
C PRO A 251 -8.98 1.53 24.38
N GLY A 252 -8.52 2.14 25.47
CA GLY A 252 -9.20 2.10 26.77
C GLY A 252 -9.08 0.79 27.55
N LYS A 253 -8.35 -0.22 27.06
CA LYS A 253 -8.16 -1.50 27.76
C LYS A 253 -6.69 -1.93 27.75
N PRO A 254 -6.15 -2.46 28.88
CA PRO A 254 -4.76 -2.92 28.95
C PRO A 254 -4.56 -4.33 28.36
N TYR A 255 -5.30 -4.65 27.30
CA TYR A 255 -5.33 -6.00 26.71
C TYR A 255 -4.87 -5.97 25.26
N VAL A 256 -4.34 -7.11 24.81
CA VAL A 256 -3.99 -7.35 23.41
C VAL A 256 -5.18 -8.00 22.72
N GLY A 257 -5.53 -7.54 21.52
CA GLY A 257 -6.60 -8.15 20.72
C GLY A 257 -6.07 -9.23 19.80
N LEU A 258 -6.73 -10.38 19.79
CA LEU A 258 -6.49 -11.45 18.82
C LEU A 258 -7.75 -11.67 18.00
N GLU A 259 -7.69 -11.31 16.72
CA GLU A 259 -8.81 -11.35 15.79
C GLU A 259 -8.76 -12.62 14.96
N LEU A 260 -9.81 -13.45 15.10
CA LEU A 260 -9.99 -14.70 14.37
C LEU A 260 -11.16 -14.60 13.39
N PRO A 261 -11.05 -15.18 12.19
CA PRO A 261 -12.18 -15.27 11.28
C PRO A 261 -13.28 -16.16 11.88
N ASN A 262 -14.53 -15.72 11.73
CA ASN A 262 -15.68 -16.54 12.12
C ASN A 262 -15.81 -17.75 11.20
N LYS A 263 -16.33 -18.86 11.74
CA LYS A 263 -16.69 -20.05 10.95
C LYS A 263 -17.72 -19.72 9.86
N LYS A 264 -18.67 -18.86 10.18
CA LYS A 264 -19.66 -18.30 9.26
C LYS A 264 -19.49 -16.79 9.20
N ARG A 265 -19.08 -16.27 8.06
CA ARG A 265 -18.94 -14.83 7.82
C ARG A 265 -20.25 -14.29 7.30
N GLN A 266 -20.69 -13.17 7.86
CA GLN A 266 -21.90 -12.48 7.40
C GLN A 266 -21.54 -11.46 6.31
N THR A 267 -22.36 -11.40 5.27
CA THR A 267 -22.24 -10.37 4.23
C THR A 267 -22.72 -9.04 4.79
N VAL A 268 -21.91 -8.00 4.59
CA VAL A 268 -22.29 -6.60 4.88
C VAL A 268 -22.94 -6.02 3.62
N TYR A 269 -24.19 -5.58 3.73
CA TYR A 269 -24.97 -5.10 2.59
C TYR A 269 -24.90 -3.58 2.48
N LEU A 270 -24.67 -3.03 1.28
CA LEU A 270 -24.63 -1.57 1.08
C LEU A 270 -25.89 -0.86 1.60
N ARG A 271 -27.07 -1.45 1.33
CA ARG A 271 -28.37 -0.94 1.79
C ARG A 271 -28.43 -0.75 3.30
N GLU A 272 -27.86 -1.68 4.08
CA GLU A 272 -27.97 -1.65 5.53
C GLU A 272 -27.19 -0.48 6.15
N VAL A 273 -26.08 -0.07 5.51
CA VAL A 273 -25.27 1.04 5.99
C VAL A 273 -25.84 2.38 5.49
N LEU A 274 -26.37 2.42 4.27
CA LEU A 274 -27.05 3.60 3.73
C LEU A 274 -28.34 3.93 4.49
N ASP A 275 -29.06 2.93 4.98
CA ASP A 275 -30.29 3.15 5.76
C ASP A 275 -30.01 3.61 7.20
N ASN A 276 -28.74 3.60 7.63
CA ASN A 276 -28.37 4.04 8.97
C ASN A 276 -28.39 5.57 9.13
N ALA A 277 -28.79 6.04 10.31
CA ALA A 277 -28.80 7.46 10.66
C ALA A 277 -27.43 8.16 10.44
N LYS A 278 -26.31 7.47 10.72
CA LYS A 278 -24.96 8.02 10.50
C LYS A 278 -24.72 8.46 9.05
N PHE A 279 -25.34 7.79 8.08
CA PHE A 279 -25.29 8.17 6.68
C PHE A 279 -26.38 9.19 6.33
N ARG A 280 -27.65 8.89 6.65
CA ARG A 280 -28.82 9.69 6.24
C ARG A 280 -28.84 11.10 6.81
N GLU A 281 -28.31 11.29 8.01
CA GLU A 281 -28.28 12.58 8.70
C GLU A 281 -26.99 13.36 8.42
N ASN A 282 -26.02 12.77 7.71
CA ASN A 282 -24.77 13.44 7.40
C ASN A 282 -25.00 14.56 6.37
N PRO A 283 -24.65 15.82 6.68
CA PRO A 283 -24.86 16.93 5.76
C PRO A 283 -23.90 16.95 4.58
N SER A 284 -22.79 16.19 4.63
CA SER A 284 -21.80 16.20 3.56
C SER A 284 -22.28 15.43 2.32
N PRO A 285 -22.28 16.06 1.13
CA PRO A 285 -22.62 15.39 -0.13
C PRO A 285 -21.53 14.41 -0.59
N LEU A 286 -20.36 14.42 0.05
CA LEU A 286 -19.24 13.53 -0.23
C LEU A 286 -19.08 12.45 0.86
N THR A 287 -20.18 12.12 1.53
CA THR A 287 -20.21 11.00 2.48
C THR A 287 -20.17 9.69 1.72
N VAL A 288 -19.21 8.84 2.07
CA VAL A 288 -19.04 7.50 1.51
C VAL A 288 -19.25 6.44 2.58
N VAL A 289 -19.86 5.33 2.17
CA VAL A 289 -20.02 4.14 3.01
C VAL A 289 -18.73 3.31 2.93
N LEU A 290 -18.16 2.95 4.08
CA LEU A 290 -17.03 2.02 4.14
C LEU A 290 -17.47 0.59 4.50
N GLY A 291 -18.59 0.45 5.19
CA GLY A 291 -19.15 -0.84 5.61
C GLY A 291 -19.47 -0.85 7.09
N LYS A 292 -19.11 -1.95 7.76
CA LYS A 292 -19.23 -2.13 9.21
C LYS A 292 -17.86 -2.34 9.84
N ASP A 293 -17.71 -1.91 11.08
CA ASP A 293 -16.52 -2.22 11.86
C ASP A 293 -16.55 -3.67 12.38
N ILE A 294 -15.56 -4.02 13.18
CA ILE A 294 -15.39 -5.35 13.74
C ILE A 294 -16.45 -5.71 14.79
N ALA A 295 -17.19 -4.73 15.34
CA ALA A 295 -18.33 -4.96 16.23
C ALA A 295 -19.66 -5.03 15.46
N GLY A 296 -19.66 -4.65 14.18
CA GLY A 296 -20.86 -4.60 13.33
C GLY A 296 -21.50 -3.22 13.23
N ASP A 297 -20.87 -2.19 13.80
CA ASP A 297 -21.38 -0.83 13.74
C ASP A 297 -21.10 -0.21 12.37
N PRO A 298 -22.04 0.55 11.80
CA PRO A 298 -21.86 1.17 10.49
C PRO A 298 -20.77 2.24 10.55
N VAL A 299 -19.90 2.20 9.53
CA VAL A 299 -18.79 3.12 9.32
C VAL A 299 -19.00 3.88 8.02
N VAL A 300 -19.09 5.20 8.17
CA VAL A 300 -19.17 6.16 7.08
C VAL A 300 -18.03 7.16 7.21
N ALA A 301 -17.58 7.69 6.08
CA ALA A 301 -16.51 8.67 6.04
C ALA A 301 -16.90 9.85 5.15
N ASP A 302 -16.36 11.03 5.44
CA ASP A 302 -16.60 12.25 4.68
C ASP A 302 -15.35 12.62 3.88
N LEU A 303 -15.41 12.48 2.56
CA LEU A 303 -14.26 12.82 1.69
C LEU A 303 -13.96 14.32 1.69
N ALA A 304 -14.89 15.20 2.10
CA ALA A 304 -14.57 16.62 2.25
C ALA A 304 -13.54 16.87 3.36
N LYS A 305 -13.49 15.99 4.38
CA LYS A 305 -12.51 16.03 5.48
C LYS A 305 -11.24 15.24 5.17
N MET A 306 -11.30 14.35 4.18
CA MET A 306 -10.18 13.58 3.66
C MET A 306 -10.08 13.83 2.15
N PRO A 307 -9.54 15.00 1.74
CA PRO A 307 -9.68 15.49 0.36
C PRO A 307 -9.10 14.55 -0.70
N HIS A 308 -8.21 13.65 -0.27
CA HIS A 308 -7.65 12.58 -1.10
C HIS A 308 -7.63 11.27 -0.31
N LEU A 309 -7.94 10.17 -0.99
CA LEU A 309 -7.95 8.81 -0.44
C LEU A 309 -7.12 7.89 -1.33
N LEU A 310 -6.21 7.11 -0.73
CA LEU A 310 -5.48 6.05 -1.42
C LEU A 310 -6.10 4.70 -1.10
N VAL A 311 -6.50 3.95 -2.13
CA VAL A 311 -7.06 2.60 -2.00
C VAL A 311 -6.16 1.61 -2.73
N ALA A 312 -5.54 0.69 -2.00
CA ALA A 312 -4.67 -0.35 -2.53
C ALA A 312 -5.10 -1.73 -2.02
N GLY A 313 -4.85 -2.78 -2.82
CA GLY A 313 -5.19 -4.15 -2.46
C GLY A 313 -4.94 -5.11 -3.61
N THR A 314 -4.66 -6.37 -3.28
CA THR A 314 -4.43 -7.46 -4.23
C THR A 314 -5.71 -7.82 -5.01
N THR A 315 -5.57 -8.59 -6.08
CA THR A 315 -6.73 -9.10 -6.83
C THR A 315 -7.62 -9.95 -5.92
N GLY A 316 -8.94 -9.74 -5.98
CA GLY A 316 -9.90 -10.45 -5.13
C GLY A 316 -10.03 -9.92 -3.70
N SER A 317 -9.28 -8.86 -3.32
CA SER A 317 -9.37 -8.28 -1.97
C SER A 317 -10.61 -7.41 -1.72
N GLY A 318 -11.47 -7.23 -2.73
CA GLY A 318 -12.66 -6.36 -2.65
C GLY A 318 -12.45 -4.90 -3.05
N LYS A 319 -11.25 -4.50 -3.52
CA LYS A 319 -10.96 -3.11 -3.94
C LYS A 319 -11.97 -2.56 -4.95
N SER A 320 -12.24 -3.30 -6.03
CA SER A 320 -13.18 -2.84 -7.06
C SER A 320 -14.59 -2.70 -6.51
N VAL A 321 -15.02 -3.60 -5.64
CA VAL A 321 -16.34 -3.54 -4.98
C VAL A 321 -16.45 -2.33 -4.07
N GLY A 322 -15.40 -2.01 -3.30
CA GLY A 322 -15.39 -0.86 -2.40
C GLY A 322 -15.29 0.50 -3.09
N LEU A 323 -14.93 0.55 -4.38
CA LEU A 323 -14.93 1.76 -5.19
C LEU A 323 -16.23 1.97 -5.96
N THR A 324 -17.05 0.92 -6.11
CA THR A 324 -18.34 1.03 -6.80
C THR A 324 -19.32 1.76 -5.88
N PRO A 325 -19.91 2.88 -6.34
CA PRO A 325 -20.85 3.69 -5.55
C PRO A 325 -22.21 3.01 -5.36
#